data_AF-A0A194PQA5-F1
#
_entry.id   AF-A0A194PQA5-F1
#
_cell.length_a   1.000
_cell.length_b   1.000
_cell.length_c   1.000
_cell.angle_alpha   90.00
_cell.angle_beta   90.00
_cell.angle_gamma   90.00
#
_symmetry.space_group_name_H-M   'P 1'
#
loop_
_entity.id
_entity.type
_entity.pdbx_description
1 polymer ?
#
loop_
_entity_poly.entity_id
_entity_poly.type
_entity_poly.pdbx_seq_one_letter_code
_entity_poly.pdbx_strand_id
1 'polypeptide(L)'
;MDNQDNTLKYLISVEKLAQEILSDKQEIILLDKRRNENREALRNLTKSSESKCWLTVGSVVIKHDIATAKSLLEADQKQLNIDINQLRSELKVKVNNLRDLEMQPPVPGLMLVPLTHMENEGLTNAGLFN
;
A
#
# COMPACT_ATOMS: atom_id res chain seq x y z
N MET A 1 0.44 -27.26 -35.22
CA MET A 1 0.30 -27.52 -33.78
C MET A 1 1.07 -26.48 -32.97
N ASP A 2 2.31 -26.14 -33.35
CA ASP A 2 3.16 -25.15 -32.66
C ASP A 2 2.51 -23.78 -32.35
N ASN A 3 1.61 -23.29 -33.22
CA ASN A 3 0.99 -21.98 -33.03
C ASN A 3 -0.02 -21.97 -31.87
N GLN A 4 -0.75 -23.07 -31.66
CA GLN A 4 -1.73 -23.19 -30.57
C GLN A 4 -1.03 -23.29 -29.21
N ASP A 5 0.07 -24.03 -29.13
CA ASP A 5 0.85 -24.17 -27.90
C ASP A 5 1.49 -22.83 -27.49
N ASN A 6 1.93 -22.03 -28.46
CA ASN A 6 2.47 -20.70 -28.20
C ASN A 6 1.41 -19.71 -27.72
N THR A 7 0.21 -19.72 -28.33
CA THR A 7 -0.92 -18.92 -27.86
C THR A 7 -1.32 -19.31 -26.44
N LEU A 8 -1.37 -20.61 -26.14
CA LEU A 8 -1.76 -21.12 -24.83
C LEU A 8 -0.73 -20.71 -23.75
N LYS A 9 0.57 -20.83 -24.04
CA LYS A 9 1.65 -20.36 -23.14
C LYS A 9 1.55 -18.86 -22.86
N TYR A 10 1.27 -18.07 -23.90
CA TYR A 10 1.09 -16.63 -23.75
C TYR A 10 -0.12 -16.31 -22.85
N LEU A 11 -1.28 -16.94 -23.08
CA LEU A 11 -2.47 -16.77 -22.24
C LEU A 11 -2.21 -17.14 -20.77
N ILE A 12 -1.51 -18.25 -20.51
CA ILE A 12 -1.10 -18.63 -19.16
C ILE A 12 -0.23 -17.56 -18.50
N SER A 13 0.72 -16.98 -19.26
CA SER A 13 1.61 -15.95 -18.73
C SER A 13 0.87 -14.68 -18.33
N VAL A 14 -0.11 -14.26 -19.15
CA VAL A 14 -0.97 -13.11 -18.88
C VAL A 14 -1.84 -13.37 -17.64
N GLU A 15 -2.50 -14.53 -17.59
CA GLU A 15 -3.39 -14.91 -16.49
C GLU A 15 -2.64 -14.99 -15.15
N LYS A 16 -1.43 -15.58 -15.16
CA LYS A 16 -0.60 -15.66 -13.97
C LYS A 16 -0.25 -14.28 -13.43
N LEU A 17 0.15 -13.36 -14.31
CA LEU A 17 0.50 -12.00 -13.91
C LEU A 17 -0.74 -11.23 -13.40
N ALA A 18 -1.89 -11.41 -14.04
CA ALA A 18 -3.16 -10.83 -13.60
C ALA A 18 -3.55 -11.33 -12.20
N GLN A 19 -3.41 -12.64 -11.94
CA GLN A 19 -3.69 -13.25 -10.65
C GLN A 19 -2.77 -12.70 -9.54
N GLU A 20 -1.47 -12.55 -9.84
CA GLU A 20 -0.51 -11.96 -8.89
C GLU A 20 -0.90 -10.51 -8.55
N ILE A 21 -1.26 -9.69 -9.54
CA ILE A 21 -1.72 -8.30 -9.34
C ILE A 21 -2.97 -8.25 -8.46
N LEU A 22 -3.93 -9.16 -8.66
CA LEU A 22 -5.14 -9.24 -7.84
C LEU A 22 -4.82 -9.64 -6.40
N SER A 23 -3.92 -10.60 -6.21
CA SER A 23 -3.46 -11.03 -4.89
C SER A 23 -2.77 -9.89 -4.13
N ASP A 24 -1.83 -9.19 -4.77
CA ASP A 24 -1.13 -8.05 -4.17
C ASP A 24 -2.10 -6.93 -3.75
N LYS A 25 -3.12 -6.64 -4.59
CA LYS A 25 -4.16 -5.66 -4.26
C LYS A 25 -4.95 -6.08 -3.02
N GLN A 26 -5.31 -7.35 -2.92
CA GLN A 26 -6.00 -7.87 -1.75
C GLN A 26 -5.13 -7.80 -0.50
N GLU A 27 -3.84 -8.12 -0.63
CA GLU A 27 -2.87 -8.02 0.47
C GLU A 27 -2.73 -6.59 0.98
N ILE A 28 -2.65 -5.59 0.08
CA ILE A 28 -2.64 -4.17 0.46
C ILE A 28 -3.87 -3.82 1.31
N ILE A 29 -5.06 -4.31 0.93
CA ILE A 29 -6.29 -4.05 1.69
C ILE A 29 -6.22 -4.66 3.10
N LEU A 30 -5.70 -5.89 3.21
CA LEU A 30 -5.54 -6.56 4.51
C LEU A 30 -4.53 -5.84 5.41
N LEU A 31 -3.40 -5.41 4.84
CA LEU A 31 -2.38 -4.63 5.57
C LEU A 31 -2.93 -3.27 6.01
N ASP A 32 -3.70 -2.58 5.16
CA ASP A 32 -4.34 -1.31 5.52
C ASP A 32 -5.36 -1.48 6.65
N LYS A 33 -6.13 -2.58 6.66
CA LYS A 33 -7.04 -2.92 7.75
C LYS A 33 -6.29 -3.11 9.06
N ARG A 34 -5.21 -3.90 9.05
CA ARG A 34 -4.34 -4.11 10.23
C ARG A 34 -3.69 -2.81 10.71
N ARG A 35 -3.27 -1.94 9.78
CA ARG A 35 -2.74 -0.61 10.12
C ARG A 35 -3.78 0.24 10.83
N ASN A 36 -5.04 0.21 10.38
CA ASN A 36 -6.11 0.95 11.04
C ASN A 36 -6.40 0.42 12.45
N GLU A 37 -6.49 -0.90 12.62
CA GLU A 37 -6.67 -1.55 13.92
C GLU A 37 -5.53 -1.18 14.89
N ASN A 38 -4.28 -1.20 14.43
CA ASN A 38 -3.13 -0.76 15.23
C ASN A 38 -3.24 0.72 15.66
N ARG A 39 -3.75 1.60 14.79
CA ARG A 39 -3.97 3.02 15.10
C ARG A 39 -5.05 3.20 16.17
N GLU A 40 -6.13 2.45 16.07
CA GLU A 40 -7.22 2.46 17.05
C GLU A 40 -6.74 1.93 18.40
N ALA A 41 -6.00 0.82 18.41
CA ALA A 41 -5.39 0.25 19.61
C ALA A 41 -4.45 1.24 20.30
N LEU A 42 -3.56 1.88 19.54
CA LEU A 42 -2.62 2.87 20.07
C LEU A 42 -3.36 4.10 20.64
N ARG A 43 -4.44 4.55 19.99
CA ARG A 43 -5.28 5.63 20.50
C ARG A 43 -5.94 5.26 21.82
N ASN A 44 -6.42 4.02 21.96
CA ASN A 44 -7.04 3.52 23.19
C ASN A 44 -6.01 3.40 24.33
N LEU A 45 -4.84 2.82 24.07
CA LEU A 45 -3.75 2.72 25.04
C LEU A 45 -3.20 4.08 25.48
N THR A 46 -3.31 5.11 24.63
CA THR A 46 -2.88 6.47 24.98
C THR A 46 -3.89 7.18 25.88
N LYS A 47 -5.18 6.88 25.74
CA LYS A 47 -6.23 7.43 26.61
C LYS A 47 -6.37 6.70 27.95
N SER A 48 -5.95 5.43 28.01
CA SER A 48 -6.00 4.64 29.24
C SER A 48 -5.04 5.20 30.30
N SER A 49 -5.51 5.26 31.54
CA SER A 49 -4.71 5.60 32.73
C SER A 49 -4.12 4.37 33.42
N GLU A 50 -4.32 3.17 32.86
CA GLU A 50 -3.82 1.93 33.43
C GLU A 50 -2.30 1.78 33.22
N SER A 51 -1.65 0.98 34.08
CA SER A 51 -0.21 0.69 33.96
C SER A 51 0.09 -0.60 33.21
N LYS A 52 -0.90 -1.47 32.98
CA LYS A 52 -0.70 -2.77 32.33
C LYS A 52 -1.82 -3.03 31.33
N CYS A 53 -1.50 -3.68 30.23
CA CYS A 53 -2.46 -4.13 29.23
C CYS A 53 -2.30 -5.62 28.95
N TRP A 54 -3.33 -6.23 28.38
CA TRP A 54 -3.30 -7.59 27.88
C TRP A 54 -3.06 -7.56 26.37
N LEU A 55 -2.05 -8.29 25.93
CA LEU A 55 -1.69 -8.46 24.53
C LEU A 55 -1.97 -9.89 24.12
N THR A 56 -2.47 -10.09 22.90
CA THR A 56 -2.64 -11.42 22.31
C THR A 56 -1.52 -11.66 21.31
N VAL A 57 -0.80 -12.77 21.48
CA VAL A 57 0.27 -13.20 20.58
C VAL A 57 -0.04 -14.63 20.15
N GLY A 58 -0.50 -14.79 18.92
CA GLY A 58 -1.02 -16.06 18.43
C GLY A 58 -2.21 -16.54 19.27
N SER A 59 -2.06 -17.69 19.93
CA SER A 59 -3.10 -18.28 20.79
C SER A 59 -2.94 -17.95 22.28
N VAL A 60 -1.96 -17.11 22.65
CA VAL A 60 -1.63 -16.83 24.06
C VAL A 60 -1.94 -15.37 24.39
N VAL A 61 -2.39 -15.13 25.63
CA VAL A 61 -2.64 -13.79 26.17
C VAL A 61 -1.58 -13.48 27.23
N ILE A 62 -0.87 -12.36 27.07
CA ILE A 62 0.25 -11.97 27.93
C ILE A 62 -0.05 -10.61 28.55
N LYS A 63 0.22 -10.46 29.85
CA LYS A 63 0.13 -9.16 30.52
C LYS A 63 1.45 -8.42 30.36
N HIS A 64 1.40 -7.21 29.83
CA HIS A 64 2.58 -6.39 29.59
C HIS A 64 2.34 -4.94 30.03
N ASP A 65 3.43 -4.19 30.25
CA ASP A 65 3.36 -2.75 30.49
C ASP A 65 2.90 -1.99 29.22
N ILE A 66 2.16 -0.89 29.43
CA ILE A 66 1.61 -0.09 28.34
C ILE A 66 2.71 0.60 27.54
N ALA A 67 3.80 1.07 28.18
CA ALA A 67 4.87 1.77 27.46
C ALA A 67 5.52 0.86 26.40
N THR A 68 5.83 -0.37 26.79
CA THR A 68 6.34 -1.42 25.90
C THR A 68 5.33 -1.84 24.83
N ALA A 69 4.04 -1.97 25.17
CA ALA A 69 3.01 -2.28 24.18
C ALA A 69 2.86 -1.19 23.11
N LYS A 70 2.96 0.08 23.51
CA LYS A 70 2.97 1.23 22.58
C LYS A 70 4.16 1.16 21.65
N SER A 71 5.37 0.93 22.18
CA SER A 71 6.58 0.81 21.36
C SER A 71 6.48 -0.32 20.33
N LEU A 72 5.92 -1.48 20.72
CA LEU A 72 5.67 -2.59 19.79
C LEU A 72 4.69 -2.20 18.68
N LEU A 73 3.56 -1.57 19.03
CA LEU A 73 2.56 -1.13 18.04
C LEU A 73 3.12 -0.06 17.08
N GLU A 74 3.97 0.85 17.57
CA GLU A 74 4.63 1.86 16.74
C GLU A 74 5.64 1.24 15.77
N ALA A 75 6.41 0.24 16.22
CA ALA A 75 7.32 -0.51 15.36
C ALA A 75 6.54 -1.27 14.27
N ASP A 76 5.46 -1.96 14.66
CA ASP A 76 4.56 -2.64 13.71
C ASP A 76 3.96 -1.67 12.68
N GLN A 77 3.51 -0.48 13.11
CA GLN A 77 2.99 0.53 12.18
C GLN A 77 4.05 1.00 11.17
N LYS A 78 5.30 1.16 11.59
CA LYS A 78 6.40 1.52 10.68
C LYS A 78 6.64 0.43 9.65
N GLN A 79 6.68 -0.83 10.08
CA GLN A 79 6.87 -1.97 9.17
C GLN A 79 5.73 -2.08 8.17
N LEU A 80 4.46 -2.02 8.63
CA LEU A 80 3.28 -2.05 7.77
C LEU A 80 3.33 -0.94 6.70
N ASN A 81 3.77 0.27 7.06
CA ASN A 81 3.89 1.37 6.11
C ASN A 81 4.96 1.10 5.05
N ILE A 82 6.09 0.50 5.42
CA ILE A 82 7.14 0.12 4.48
C ILE A 82 6.60 -0.93 3.51
N ASP A 83 5.99 -2.00 4.03
CA ASP A 83 5.46 -3.12 3.24
C ASP A 83 4.37 -2.65 2.25
N ILE A 84 3.43 -1.82 2.72
CA ILE A 84 2.37 -1.27 1.85
C ILE A 84 2.96 -0.41 0.73
N ASN A 85 3.97 0.42 1.02
CA ASN A 85 4.59 1.28 0.01
C ASN A 85 5.42 0.48 -0.99
N GLN A 86 6.08 -0.57 -0.54
CA GLN A 86 6.80 -1.50 -1.40
C GLN A 86 5.82 -2.21 -2.35
N LEU A 87 4.76 -2.83 -1.81
CA LEU A 87 3.73 -3.49 -2.62
C LEU A 87 3.08 -2.55 -3.64
N ARG A 88 2.78 -1.30 -3.25
CA ARG A 88 2.24 -0.29 -4.19
C ARG A 88 3.20 0.05 -5.32
N SER A 89 4.50 0.04 -5.05
CA SER A 89 5.53 0.36 -6.05
C SER A 89 5.71 -0.81 -7.01
N GLU A 90 5.79 -2.03 -6.48
CA GLU A 90 5.88 -3.26 -7.27
C GLU A 90 4.63 -3.48 -8.13
N LEU A 91 3.44 -3.21 -7.60
CA LEU A 91 2.18 -3.32 -8.32
C LEU A 91 2.15 -2.46 -9.59
N LYS A 92 2.73 -1.26 -9.56
CA LYS A 92 2.81 -0.38 -10.75
C LYS A 92 3.64 -1.02 -11.86
N VAL A 93 4.76 -1.65 -11.50
CA VAL A 93 5.63 -2.35 -12.45
C VAL A 93 4.91 -3.57 -13.03
N LYS A 94 4.28 -4.38 -12.18
CA LYS A 94 3.50 -5.56 -12.64
C LYS A 94 2.35 -5.18 -13.58
N VAL A 95 1.62 -4.10 -13.27
CA VAL A 95 0.52 -3.61 -14.12
C VAL A 95 1.05 -3.10 -15.47
N ASN A 96 2.19 -2.42 -15.50
CA ASN A 96 2.79 -2.01 -16.77
C ASN A 96 3.24 -3.22 -17.59
N ASN A 97 3.88 -4.22 -16.98
CA ASN A 97 4.26 -5.46 -17.66
C ASN A 97 3.02 -6.19 -18.24
N LEU A 98 1.88 -6.18 -17.54
CA LEU A 98 0.64 -6.75 -18.05
C LEU A 98 0.14 -6.00 -19.28
N ARG A 99 0.18 -4.67 -19.27
CA ARG A 99 -0.21 -3.85 -20.42
C ARG A 99 0.71 -4.05 -21.62
N ASP A 100 2.02 -4.16 -21.38
CA ASP A 100 2.99 -4.46 -22.44
C ASP A 100 2.71 -5.82 -23.07
N LEU A 101 2.37 -6.84 -22.25
CA LEU A 101 1.93 -8.14 -22.76
C LEU A 101 0.66 -8.00 -23.59
N GLU A 102 -0.35 -7.27 -23.12
CA GLU A 102 -1.63 -7.04 -23.81
C GLU A 102 -1.55 -6.06 -25.00
N MET A 103 -0.35 -5.55 -25.33
CA MET A 103 -0.13 -4.52 -26.36
C MET A 103 -0.96 -3.24 -26.14
N GLN A 104 -1.23 -2.92 -24.88
CA GLN A 104 -1.92 -1.69 -24.48
C GLN A 104 -0.90 -0.58 -24.20
N PRO A 105 -1.28 0.70 -24.39
CA PRO A 105 -0.43 1.81 -23.99
C PRO A 105 -0.18 1.77 -22.47
N PRO A 106 0.99 2.24 -21.99
CA PRO A 106 1.32 2.27 -20.57
C PRO A 106 0.30 3.10 -19.79
N VAL A 107 0.17 2.86 -18.48
CA VAL A 107 -0.77 3.64 -17.65
C VAL A 107 -0.42 5.13 -17.78
N PRO A 108 -1.35 5.98 -18.28
CA PRO A 108 -1.09 7.41 -18.33
C PRO A 108 -0.90 7.91 -16.90
N GLY A 109 0.31 8.35 -16.59
CA GLY A 109 0.57 9.02 -15.32
C GLY A 109 -0.17 10.35 -15.23
N LEU A 110 -0.08 11.04 -14.10
CA LEU A 110 -0.63 12.39 -14.00
C LEU A 110 0.12 13.40 -14.90
N MET A 111 1.24 13.01 -15.53
CA MET A 111 2.06 13.82 -16.43
C MET A 111 2.25 15.26 -15.92
N LEU A 112 2.37 15.41 -14.60
CA LEU A 112 2.44 16.72 -13.96
C LEU A 112 3.78 17.34 -14.35
N VAL A 113 3.70 18.41 -15.13
CA VAL A 113 4.81 19.29 -15.41
C VAL A 113 4.84 20.34 -14.29
N PRO A 114 6.02 20.73 -13.78
CA PRO A 114 6.11 21.85 -12.85
C PRO A 114 5.40 23.08 -13.43
N LEU A 115 4.65 23.79 -12.59
CA LEU A 115 3.95 25.02 -12.97
C LEU A 115 4.95 26.01 -13.57
N THR A 116 4.55 26.62 -14.69
CA THR A 116 5.34 27.70 -15.29
C THR A 116 5.30 28.95 -14.41
N HIS A 117 6.31 29.82 -14.55
CA HIS A 117 6.41 31.04 -13.74
C HIS A 117 5.15 31.91 -13.86
N MET A 118 4.58 32.02 -15.06
CA MET A 118 3.35 32.78 -15.33
C MET A 118 2.12 32.16 -14.65
N GLU A 119 1.99 30.84 -14.65
CA GLU A 119 0.89 30.17 -13.95
C GLU A 119 1.00 30.38 -12.44
N ASN A 120 2.22 30.34 -11.89
CA ASN A 120 2.45 30.57 -10.47
C ASN A 120 2.13 32.02 -10.05
N GLU A 121 2.52 33.01 -10.86
CA GLU A 121 2.15 34.43 -10.66
C GLU A 121 0.63 34.65 -10.78
N GLY A 122 -0.02 34.00 -11.76
CA GLY A 122 -1.47 34.05 -11.92
C GLY A 122 -2.22 33.51 -10.70
N LEU A 123 -1.71 32.44 -10.09
CA LEU A 123 -2.33 31.83 -8.91
C LEU A 123 -2.09 32.64 -7.63
N THR A 124 -0.94 33.30 -7.48
CA THR A 124 -0.69 34.26 -6.39
C THR A 124 -1.54 35.52 -6.54
N ASN A 125 -1.65 36.06 -7.75
CA ASN A 125 -2.53 37.22 -8.02
C ASN A 125 -4.02 36.89 -7.82
N ALA A 126 -4.44 35.64 -8.04
CA ALA A 126 -5.77 35.15 -7.75
C ALA A 126 -6.03 34.86 -6.25
N GLY A 127 -5.03 35.04 -5.38
CA GLY A 127 -5.14 34.79 -3.93
C GLY A 127 -5.30 33.32 -3.55
N LEU A 128 -4.94 32.40 -4.44
CA LEU A 128 -5.05 30.95 -4.20
C LEU A 128 -3.84 30.38 -3.46
N PHE A 129 -2.71 31.09 -3.50
CA PHE A 129 -1.52 30.81 -2.69
C PHE A 129 -1.07 32.12 -2.03
N ASN A 130 -0.60 32.04 -0.78
CA ASN A 130 0.00 33.16 -0.04
C ASN A 130 1.47 33.34 -0.42
#